data_AF-A0A4S8KUY1-F1
#
_entry.id   AF-A0A4S8KUY1-F1
#
_cell.length_a   1.000
_cell.length_b   1.000
_cell.length_c   1.000
_cell.angle_alpha   90.00
_cell.angle_beta   90.00
_cell.angle_gamma   90.00
#
_symmetry.space_group_name_H-M   'P 1'
#
loop_
_entity.id
_entity.type
_entity.pdbx_description
1 polymer ?
#
loop_
_entity_poly.entity_id
_entity_poly.type
_entity_poly.pdbx_seq_one_letter_code
_entity_poly.pdbx_strand_id
1 'polypeptide(L)'
;MYPKLVALDTDGTIFTGKLDQNVWGKGSSGASQKLPDNIERVDDFCLRDRSNHANQIHMNKDIPRIVTDILEKGASLAIVSRNTSKALCDRALYYFKAVDPKTGEKKSIIKMVRYDEVVDEPKSEHFNRIHGWNLVRE
;
A
#
# COMPACT_ATOMS: atom_id res chain seq x y z
N MET A 1 -5.42 23.55 11.52
CA MET A 1 -4.45 22.59 12.11
C MET A 1 -4.35 21.41 11.16
N TYR A 2 -3.16 20.95 10.79
CA TYR A 2 -2.98 19.76 9.95
C TYR A 2 -3.00 18.49 10.83
N PRO A 3 -3.55 17.35 10.38
CA PRO A 3 -3.51 16.12 11.16
C PRO A 3 -2.09 15.66 11.50
N LYS A 4 -1.87 15.07 12.67
CA LYS A 4 -0.58 14.45 13.02
C LYS A 4 -0.33 13.13 12.28
N LEU A 5 -1.41 12.47 11.87
CA LEU A 5 -1.40 11.18 11.18
C LEU A 5 -2.54 11.15 10.16
N VAL A 6 -2.26 10.60 8.99
CA VAL A 6 -3.26 10.31 7.94
C VAL A 6 -3.18 8.83 7.62
N ALA A 7 -4.31 8.13 7.74
CA ALA A 7 -4.44 6.73 7.39
C ALA A 7 -5.16 6.59 6.05
N LEU A 8 -4.58 5.81 5.13
CA LEU A 8 -5.18 5.50 3.83
C LEU A 8 -5.52 4.02 3.75
N ASP A 9 -6.67 3.72 3.14
CA ASP A 9 -6.99 2.35 2.71
C ASP A 9 -6.23 1.99 1.43
N THR A 10 -6.18 0.71 1.07
CA THR A 10 -5.57 0.24 -0.17
C THR A 10 -6.59 0.20 -1.31
N ASP A 11 -7.56 -0.70 -1.20
CA ASP A 11 -8.44 -1.10 -2.29
C ASP A 11 -9.48 0.00 -2.54
N GLY A 12 -9.58 0.47 -3.79
CA GLY A 12 -10.46 1.59 -4.15
C GLY A 12 -10.02 2.96 -3.64
N THR A 13 -8.89 3.06 -2.94
CA THR A 13 -8.32 4.31 -2.42
C THR A 13 -6.96 4.60 -3.05
N ILE A 14 -5.95 3.77 -2.75
CA ILE A 14 -4.61 3.90 -3.35
C ILE A 14 -4.63 3.36 -4.78
N PHE A 15 -5.24 2.20 -4.98
CA PHE A 15 -5.33 1.57 -6.30
C PHE A 15 -6.72 0.98 -6.57
N THR A 16 -7.03 0.79 -7.84
CA THR A 16 -8.26 0.13 -8.28
C THR A 16 -8.22 -1.37 -8.03
N GLY A 17 -9.36 -1.99 -7.79
CA GLY A 17 -9.47 -3.45 -7.66
C GLY A 17 -9.01 -3.98 -6.30
N LYS A 18 -8.90 -5.30 -6.20
CA LYS A 18 -8.55 -6.02 -4.97
C LYS A 18 -7.38 -6.95 -5.22
N LEU A 19 -6.39 -6.90 -4.32
CA LEU A 19 -5.32 -7.90 -4.25
C LEU A 19 -5.80 -9.07 -3.41
N ASP A 20 -6.20 -10.16 -4.05
CA ASP A 20 -6.70 -11.37 -3.36
C ASP A 20 -5.73 -12.53 -3.58
N GLN A 21 -5.24 -13.11 -2.48
CA GLN A 21 -4.33 -14.27 -2.52
C GLN A 21 -4.93 -15.53 -3.14
N ASN A 22 -6.27 -15.61 -3.24
CA ASN A 22 -6.97 -16.70 -3.90
C ASN A 22 -7.13 -16.48 -5.41
N VAL A 23 -6.79 -15.29 -5.92
CA VAL A 23 -6.87 -14.92 -7.34
C VAL A 23 -5.49 -14.71 -7.94
N TRP A 24 -4.62 -13.98 -7.24
CA TRP A 24 -3.29 -13.62 -7.71
C TRP A 24 -2.31 -14.79 -7.62
N GLY A 25 -1.57 -15.05 -8.70
CA GLY A 25 -0.64 -16.17 -8.78
C GLY A 25 -1.35 -17.53 -8.98
N LYS A 26 -2.60 -17.52 -9.48
CA LYS A 26 -3.42 -18.71 -9.74
C LYS A 26 -3.69 -18.96 -11.22
N GLY A 27 -3.09 -18.19 -12.11
CA GLY A 27 -3.19 -18.40 -13.55
C GLY A 27 -2.48 -19.66 -14.03
N SER A 28 -2.78 -20.07 -15.27
CA SER A 28 -2.34 -21.35 -15.84
C SER A 28 -0.85 -21.43 -16.17
N SER A 29 -0.13 -20.31 -16.21
CA SER A 29 1.29 -20.27 -16.55
C SER A 29 2.01 -19.15 -15.81
N GLY A 30 3.30 -19.31 -15.53
CA GLY A 30 4.14 -18.23 -14.99
C GLY A 30 3.95 -17.90 -13.50
N ALA A 31 3.10 -18.62 -12.76
CA ALA A 31 2.93 -18.40 -11.32
C ALA A 31 4.23 -18.67 -10.54
N SER A 32 4.61 -17.71 -9.69
CA SER A 32 5.68 -17.89 -8.71
C SER A 32 5.15 -18.58 -7.46
N GLN A 33 5.99 -19.43 -6.85
CA GLN A 33 5.70 -20.08 -5.56
C GLN A 33 5.51 -19.07 -4.43
N LYS A 34 6.27 -17.97 -4.46
CA LYS A 34 6.12 -16.89 -3.48
C LYS A 34 5.04 -15.94 -3.96
N LEU A 35 3.93 -15.86 -3.21
CA LEU A 35 2.79 -15.02 -3.52
C LEU A 35 3.15 -13.59 -3.96
N PRO A 36 3.97 -12.80 -3.23
CA PRO A 36 4.29 -11.43 -3.65
C PRO A 36 5.08 -11.36 -4.97
N ASP A 37 5.79 -12.41 -5.36
CA ASP A 37 6.52 -12.44 -6.63
C ASP A 37 5.59 -12.67 -7.84
N ASN A 38 4.28 -12.78 -7.62
CA ASN A 38 3.27 -12.77 -8.68
C ASN A 38 2.81 -11.34 -9.04
N ILE A 39 3.21 -10.31 -8.29
CA ILE A 39 2.99 -8.92 -8.71
C ILE A 39 4.09 -8.55 -9.71
N GLU A 40 3.70 -8.26 -10.94
CA GLU A 40 4.58 -7.73 -11.98
C GLU A 40 4.27 -6.25 -12.24
N ARG A 41 5.33 -5.45 -12.36
CA ARG A 41 5.21 -4.02 -12.69
C ARG A 41 5.12 -3.85 -14.21
N VAL A 42 4.06 -3.19 -14.66
CA VAL A 42 3.90 -2.79 -16.07
C VAL A 42 4.50 -1.40 -16.28
N ASP A 43 4.09 -0.44 -15.44
CA ASP A 43 4.61 0.93 -15.46
C ASP A 43 4.60 1.56 -14.05
N ASP A 44 4.62 2.90 -13.95
CA ASP A 44 4.61 3.63 -12.66
C ASP A 44 3.29 3.53 -11.90
N PHE A 45 2.18 3.26 -12.60
CA PHE A 45 0.82 3.25 -12.05
C PHE A 45 0.10 1.91 -12.26
N CYS A 46 0.56 1.04 -13.16
CA CYS A 46 -0.07 -0.25 -13.45
C CYS A 46 0.78 -1.43 -12.94
N LEU A 47 0.14 -2.30 -12.15
CA LEU A 47 0.67 -3.60 -11.77
C LEU A 47 -0.29 -4.70 -12.23
N ARG A 48 0.25 -5.87 -12.56
CA ARG A 48 -0.54 -7.02 -13.01
C ARG A 48 -0.08 -8.32 -12.36
N ASP A 49 -0.94 -9.31 -12.36
CA ASP A 49 -0.60 -10.67 -11.95
C ASP A 49 0.25 -11.31 -13.04
N ARG A 50 1.47 -11.76 -12.70
CA ARG A 50 2.39 -12.48 -13.59
C ARG A 50 1.74 -13.70 -14.24
N SER A 51 0.87 -14.40 -13.51
CA SER A 51 0.27 -15.65 -13.99
C SER A 51 -1.01 -15.46 -14.80
N ASN A 52 -1.67 -14.31 -14.65
CA ASN A 52 -2.86 -13.93 -15.39
C ASN A 52 -2.89 -12.42 -15.61
N HIS A 53 -2.36 -11.96 -16.74
CA HIS A 53 -2.22 -10.54 -17.05
C HIS A 53 -3.56 -9.77 -17.16
N ALA A 54 -4.72 -10.45 -17.14
CA ALA A 54 -6.03 -9.81 -17.05
C ALA A 54 -6.31 -9.25 -15.65
N ASN A 55 -5.68 -9.81 -14.61
CA ASN A 55 -5.75 -9.28 -13.25
C ASN A 55 -4.78 -8.10 -13.13
N GLN A 56 -5.32 -6.90 -12.99
CA GLN A 56 -4.54 -5.66 -12.91
C GLN A 56 -5.07 -4.75 -11.81
N ILE A 57 -4.15 -3.97 -11.23
CA ILE A 57 -4.48 -2.84 -10.37
C ILE A 57 -3.79 -1.58 -10.90
N HIS A 58 -4.48 -0.45 -10.75
CA HIS A 58 -3.97 0.85 -11.17
C HIS A 58 -3.94 1.78 -9.97
N MET A 59 -2.76 2.28 -9.61
CA MET A 59 -2.65 3.35 -8.63
C MET A 59 -3.36 4.60 -9.15
N ASN A 60 -4.16 5.22 -8.30
CA ASN A 60 -4.78 6.50 -8.63
C ASN A 60 -3.69 7.57 -8.80
N LYS A 61 -3.77 8.35 -9.88
CA LYS A 61 -2.71 9.27 -10.33
C LYS A 61 -2.35 10.36 -9.32
N ASP A 62 -3.28 10.73 -8.45
CA ASP A 62 -3.04 11.74 -7.41
C ASP A 62 -2.32 11.18 -6.18
N ILE A 63 -2.26 9.86 -5.99
CA ILE A 63 -1.72 9.25 -4.78
C ILE A 63 -0.26 9.65 -4.51
N PRO A 64 0.66 9.64 -5.50
CA PRO A 64 2.03 10.11 -5.26
C PRO A 64 2.07 11.53 -4.69
N ARG A 65 1.27 12.45 -5.24
CA ARG A 65 1.18 13.84 -4.76
C ARG A 65 0.59 13.91 -3.35
N ILE A 66 -0.52 13.19 -3.10
CA ILE A 66 -1.16 13.13 -1.78
C ILE A 66 -0.20 12.62 -0.71
N VAL A 67 0.55 11.55 -1.00
CA VAL A 67 1.56 10.99 -0.07
C VAL A 67 2.66 12.01 0.20
N THR A 68 3.20 12.66 -0.83
CA THR A 68 4.20 13.72 -0.66
C THR A 68 3.66 14.88 0.19
N ASP A 69 2.45 15.36 -0.09
CA ASP A 69 1.80 16.46 0.64
C ASP A 69 1.60 16.12 2.13
N ILE A 70 1.14 14.89 2.45
CA ILE A 70 0.97 14.41 3.83
C ILE A 70 2.29 14.52 4.60
N LEU A 71 3.37 14.00 4.01
CA LEU A 71 4.69 13.95 4.63
C LEU A 71 5.33 15.34 4.73
N GLU A 72 5.13 16.20 3.73
CA GLU A 72 5.66 17.57 3.71
C GLU A 72 5.03 18.42 4.80
N LYS A 73 3.74 18.19 5.11
CA LYS A 73 3.04 18.83 6.23
C LYS A 73 3.38 18.23 7.60
N GLY A 74 4.34 17.29 7.66
CA GLY A 74 4.83 16.69 8.90
C GLY A 74 3.91 15.63 9.50
N ALA A 75 2.87 15.20 8.79
CA ALA A 75 2.03 14.11 9.24
C ALA A 75 2.72 12.75 9.01
N SER A 76 2.44 11.81 9.91
CA SER A 76 2.81 10.40 9.67
C SER A 76 1.81 9.75 8.71
N LEU A 77 2.31 8.95 7.77
CA LEU A 77 1.47 8.14 6.89
C LEU A 77 1.21 6.76 7.52
N ALA A 78 -0.04 6.32 7.51
CA ALA A 78 -0.44 4.97 7.85
C ALA A 78 -1.19 4.31 6.69
N ILE A 79 -1.02 3.00 6.53
CA ILE A 79 -1.83 2.15 5.66
C ILE A 79 -2.71 1.32 6.57
N VAL A 80 -4.03 1.40 6.37
CA VAL A 80 -5.03 0.69 7.17
C VAL A 80 -6.03 0.02 6.23
N SER A 81 -5.89 -1.29 6.07
CA SER A 81 -6.66 -2.05 5.10
C SER A 81 -7.13 -3.38 5.67
N ARG A 82 -8.33 -3.75 5.24
CA ARG A 82 -8.93 -5.07 5.49
C ARG A 82 -8.61 -6.07 4.37
N ASN A 83 -7.65 -5.75 3.51
CA ASN A 83 -7.24 -6.66 2.47
C ASN A 83 -6.71 -7.96 3.10
N THR A 84 -7.10 -9.10 2.51
CA THR A 84 -6.78 -10.43 3.04
C THR A 84 -5.33 -10.84 2.80
N SER A 85 -4.58 -10.09 2.00
CA SER A 85 -3.20 -10.39 1.63
C SER A 85 -2.26 -9.21 1.85
N LYS A 86 -1.73 -9.12 3.07
CA LYS A 86 -0.65 -8.19 3.40
C LYS A 86 0.53 -8.27 2.43
N ALA A 87 0.99 -9.48 2.10
CA ALA A 87 2.15 -9.66 1.23
C ALA A 87 1.96 -9.07 -0.18
N LEU A 88 0.75 -9.19 -0.74
CA LEU A 88 0.45 -8.57 -2.04
C LEU A 88 0.38 -7.05 -1.93
N CYS A 89 -0.30 -6.51 -0.90
CA CYS A 89 -0.37 -5.07 -0.66
C CYS A 89 1.03 -4.45 -0.46
N ASP A 90 1.87 -5.06 0.38
CA ASP A 90 3.23 -4.59 0.65
C ASP A 90 4.06 -4.56 -0.63
N ARG A 91 3.91 -5.58 -1.49
CA ARG A 91 4.60 -5.62 -2.78
C ARG A 91 4.07 -4.56 -3.76
N ALA A 92 2.75 -4.33 -3.80
CA ALA A 92 2.19 -3.27 -4.61
C ALA A 92 2.70 -1.89 -4.17
N LEU A 93 2.66 -1.61 -2.86
CA LEU A 93 3.17 -0.38 -2.25
C LEU A 93 4.71 -0.24 -2.34
N TYR A 94 5.42 -1.35 -2.56
CA TYR A 94 6.84 -1.34 -2.90
C TYR A 94 7.09 -0.83 -4.33
N TYR A 95 6.29 -1.26 -5.30
CA TYR A 95 6.44 -0.81 -6.69
C TYR A 95 5.89 0.58 -6.94
N PHE A 96 4.79 0.95 -6.27
CA PHE A 96 4.27 2.29 -6.28
C PHE A 96 5.17 3.25 -5.52
N LYS A 97 5.43 4.42 -6.12
CA LYS A 97 6.39 5.40 -5.62
C LYS A 97 5.76 6.78 -5.47
N ALA A 98 6.23 7.51 -4.47
CA ALA A 98 5.98 8.93 -4.28
C ALA A 98 7.30 9.66 -4.02
N VAL A 99 7.30 10.98 -4.11
CA VAL A 99 8.49 11.77 -3.77
C VAL A 99 8.57 11.91 -2.26
N ASP A 100 9.70 11.53 -1.67
CA ASP A 100 9.99 11.81 -0.27
C ASP A 100 10.34 13.30 -0.13
N PRO A 101 9.52 14.12 0.55
CA PRO A 101 9.78 15.56 0.65
C PRO A 101 11.06 15.88 1.43
N LYS A 102 11.60 14.94 2.22
CA LYS A 102 12.85 15.15 2.97
C LYS A 102 14.08 15.04 2.08
N THR A 103 14.04 14.22 1.03
CA THR A 103 15.20 13.96 0.16
C THR A 103 15.00 14.38 -1.29
N GLY A 104 13.76 14.65 -1.73
CA GLY A 104 13.42 14.93 -3.12
C GLY A 104 13.42 13.70 -4.03
N GLU A 105 13.67 12.50 -3.51
CA GLU A 105 13.80 11.27 -4.29
C GLU A 105 12.48 10.52 -4.41
N LYS A 106 12.26 9.83 -5.54
CA LYS A 106 11.16 8.86 -5.68
C LYS A 106 11.44 7.61 -4.85
N LYS A 107 10.68 7.41 -3.77
CA LYS A 107 10.76 6.23 -2.90
C LYS A 107 9.48 5.41 -2.97
N SER A 108 9.62 4.10 -2.74
CA SER A 108 8.47 3.21 -2.56
C SER A 108 7.58 3.73 -1.44
N ILE A 109 6.27 3.77 -1.66
CA ILE A 109 5.31 4.28 -0.67
C ILE A 109 5.48 3.53 0.66
N ILE A 110 5.60 2.20 0.62
CA ILE A 110 5.77 1.36 1.81
C ILE A 110 6.98 1.76 2.68
N LYS A 111 8.02 2.36 2.11
CA LYS A 111 9.22 2.79 2.85
C LYS A 111 9.01 4.10 3.61
N MET A 112 7.94 4.83 3.31
CA MET A 112 7.55 6.09 3.95
C MET A 112 6.37 5.92 4.92
N VAL A 113 5.77 4.73 4.95
CA VAL A 113 4.69 4.39 5.87
C VAL A 113 5.25 4.16 7.27
N ARG A 114 4.66 4.80 8.27
CA ARG A 114 5.02 4.62 9.68
C ARG A 114 4.26 3.45 10.31
N TYR A 115 3.02 3.24 9.90
CA TYR A 115 2.12 2.22 10.44
C TYR A 115 1.48 1.45 9.31
N ASP A 116 1.71 0.14 9.27
CA ASP A 116 1.36 -0.72 8.16
C ASP A 116 0.43 -1.84 8.64
N GLU A 117 -0.85 -1.48 8.70
CA GLU A 117 -1.95 -2.21 9.34
C GLU A 117 -2.84 -2.85 8.26
N VAL A 118 -2.25 -3.78 7.49
CA VAL A 118 -2.98 -4.59 6.50
C VAL A 118 -3.32 -5.95 7.09
N VAL A 119 -4.55 -6.09 7.57
CA VAL A 119 -5.07 -7.33 8.17
C VAL A 119 -6.60 -7.31 8.13
N ASP A 120 -7.23 -8.43 7.78
CA ASP A 120 -8.69 -8.52 7.69
C ASP A 120 -9.34 -8.63 9.08
N GLU A 121 -9.62 -7.47 9.66
CA GLU A 121 -10.31 -7.32 10.93
C GLU A 121 -11.05 -5.97 10.97
N PRO A 122 -11.85 -5.67 12.01
CA PRO A 122 -12.50 -4.38 12.15
C PRO A 122 -11.52 -3.20 12.20
N LYS A 123 -11.84 -2.08 11.53
CA LYS A 123 -10.97 -0.89 11.52
C LYS A 123 -10.69 -0.31 12.91
N SER A 124 -11.57 -0.55 13.88
CA SER A 124 -11.34 -0.18 15.28
C SER A 124 -10.05 -0.77 15.83
N GLU A 125 -9.73 -2.01 15.49
CA GLU A 125 -8.55 -2.70 16.01
C GLU A 125 -7.25 -2.17 15.41
N HIS A 126 -7.24 -1.83 14.12
CA HIS A 126 -6.11 -1.14 13.50
C HIS A 126 -5.81 0.19 14.21
N PHE A 127 -6.85 1.00 14.46
CA PHE A 127 -6.67 2.29 15.13
C PHE A 127 -6.31 2.15 16.61
N ASN A 128 -6.79 1.12 17.30
CA ASN A 128 -6.37 0.80 18.68
C ASN A 128 -4.86 0.55 18.73
N ARG A 129 -4.30 -0.23 17.80
CA ARG A 129 -2.84 -0.47 17.72
C ARG A 129 -2.05 0.80 17.40
N ILE A 130 -2.51 1.59 16.42
CA ILE A 130 -1.88 2.88 16.09
C ILE A 130 -1.90 3.82 17.29
N HIS A 131 -2.99 3.85 18.04
CA HIS A 131 -3.09 4.66 19.25
C HIS A 131 -2.11 4.19 20.33
N GLY A 132 -2.05 2.89 20.61
CA GLY A 132 -1.11 2.30 21.55
C GLY A 132 0.35 2.64 21.21
N TRP A 133 0.73 2.60 19.93
CA TRP A 133 2.10 2.93 19.50
C TRP A 133 2.45 4.42 19.62
N ASN A 134 1.47 5.32 19.67
CA ASN A 134 1.72 6.73 19.92
C ASN A 134 1.96 7.01 21.41
N LEU A 135 1.41 6.19 22.32
CA LEU A 135 1.57 6.35 23.77
C LEU A 135 2.91 5.81 24.30
N VAL A 136 3.57 4.91 23.58
CA VAL A 136 4.86 4.31 23.98
C VAL A 136 6.06 5.21 23.64
N ARG A 137 5.85 6.36 23.00
CA ARG A 137 6.92 7.27 22.53
C ARG A 137 6.97 8.64 23.25
N GLU A 138 6.42 8.72 24.46
CA GLU A 138 6.68 9.81 25.42
C GLU A 138 7.60 9.32 26.55
#